data_AF-A0A2P7QIG0-F1
#
_entry.id   AF-A0A2P7QIG0-F1
#
_cell.length_a   1.000
_cell.length_b   1.000
_cell.length_c   1.000
_cell.angle_alpha   90.00
_cell.angle_beta   90.00
_cell.angle_gamma   90.00
#
_symmetry.space_group_name_H-M   'P 1'
#
loop_
_entity.id
_entity.type
_entity.pdbx_description
1 polymer ?
#
loop_
_entity_poly.entity_id
_entity_poly.type
_entity_poly.pdbx_seq_one_letter_code
_entity_poly.pdbx_strand_id
1 'polypeptide(L)'
;MGLVPGCRGPTRPPPPPLTYEGLPVAGSLAEARKAGFTDCRPDTIEMRCRKAGVMFLGHGPFNAALDLVGSDGAGGFDEITLWHDWDQNALFAIATTLEQRGWKTCYTGEGSKGDQAIYTRHGLPVRVSMDLSYFGKRRLRIIPAWNKREPLC
;
A
#
# COMPACT_ATOMS: atom_id res chain seq x y z
N MET A 1 -15.82 -32.02 -25.57
CA MET A 1 -15.69 -31.17 -24.38
C MET A 1 -14.35 -30.44 -24.47
N GLY A 2 -14.36 -29.22 -25.00
CA GLY A 2 -13.15 -28.40 -25.12
C GLY A 2 -12.93 -27.61 -23.83
N LEU A 3 -11.75 -27.75 -23.23
CA LEU A 3 -11.32 -26.99 -22.06
C LEU A 3 -11.28 -25.50 -22.42
N VAL A 4 -12.03 -24.69 -21.67
CA VAL A 4 -11.94 -23.22 -21.73
C VAL A 4 -10.57 -22.84 -21.15
N PRO A 5 -9.70 -22.15 -21.90
CA PRO A 5 -8.45 -21.65 -21.33
C PRO A 5 -8.82 -20.60 -20.29
N GLY A 6 -8.65 -20.95 -19.01
CA GLY A 6 -8.75 -19.97 -17.93
C GLY A 6 -7.79 -18.84 -18.24
N CYS A 7 -8.31 -17.61 -18.32
CA CYS A 7 -7.52 -16.41 -18.51
C CYS A 7 -6.43 -16.36 -17.43
N ARG A 8 -5.19 -16.73 -17.77
CA ARG A 8 -4.04 -16.44 -16.90
C ARG A 8 -3.92 -14.94 -16.87
N GLY A 9 -4.30 -14.34 -15.74
CA GLY A 9 -3.97 -12.96 -15.43
C GLY A 9 -2.45 -12.72 -15.57
N PRO A 10 -2.02 -11.47 -15.75
CA PRO A 10 -0.65 -11.16 -16.15
C PRO A 10 0.38 -11.78 -15.19
N THR A 11 1.14 -12.75 -15.70
CA THR A 11 2.30 -13.39 -15.08
C THR A 11 3.48 -12.43 -15.08
N ARG A 12 3.40 -11.32 -14.33
CA ARG A 12 4.63 -10.61 -13.95
C ARG A 12 5.33 -11.42 -12.86
N PRO A 13 6.67 -11.50 -12.83
CA PRO A 13 7.35 -12.02 -11.65
C PRO A 13 7.06 -11.10 -10.46
N PRO A 14 7.00 -11.65 -9.22
CA PRO A 14 6.87 -10.82 -8.04
C PRO A 14 8.05 -9.86 -7.95
N PRO A 15 7.83 -8.62 -7.48
CA PRO A 15 8.92 -7.67 -7.32
C PRO A 15 9.91 -8.13 -6.23
N PRO A 16 11.16 -7.62 -6.24
CA PRO A 16 12.10 -7.86 -5.16
C PRO A 16 11.50 -7.51 -3.79
N PRO A 17 11.73 -8.32 -2.75
CA PRO A 17 11.24 -8.02 -1.41
C PRO A 17 11.75 -6.67 -0.91
N LEU A 18 10.83 -5.86 -0.38
CA LEU A 18 11.14 -4.59 0.28
C LEU A 18 10.38 -4.51 1.58
N THR A 19 11.09 -4.18 2.65
CA THR A 19 10.47 -3.88 3.95
C THR A 19 10.80 -2.45 4.37
N TYR A 20 9.87 -1.83 5.08
CA TYR A 20 10.08 -0.51 5.67
C TYR A 20 9.33 -0.43 7.00
N GLU A 21 10.02 -0.01 8.07
CA GLU A 21 9.44 0.10 9.42
C GLU A 21 8.73 -1.20 9.87
N GLY A 22 9.30 -2.36 9.51
CA GLY A 22 8.76 -3.68 9.85
C GLY A 22 7.59 -4.15 8.97
N LEU A 23 7.15 -3.37 7.98
CA LEU A 23 6.06 -3.73 7.08
C LEU A 23 6.59 -4.20 5.71
N PRO A 24 5.97 -5.22 5.10
CA PRO A 24 6.26 -5.60 3.73
C PRO A 24 5.66 -4.55 2.78
N VAL A 25 6.51 -3.90 1.98
CA VAL A 25 6.10 -2.88 1.01
C VAL A 25 6.08 -3.45 -0.41
N ALA A 26 6.98 -4.39 -0.71
CA ALA A 26 6.94 -5.15 -1.95
C ALA A 26 7.38 -6.60 -1.71
N GLY A 27 6.89 -7.52 -2.54
CA GLY A 27 7.33 -8.91 -2.51
C GLY A 27 6.30 -9.90 -3.07
N SER A 28 6.49 -11.17 -2.72
CA SER A 28 5.62 -12.28 -3.14
C SER A 28 4.53 -12.60 -2.11
N LEU A 29 3.55 -13.42 -2.49
CA LEU A 29 2.54 -13.95 -1.56
C LEU A 29 3.17 -14.66 -0.34
N ALA A 30 4.31 -15.32 -0.51
CA ALA A 30 5.01 -15.96 0.61
C ALA A 30 5.50 -14.93 1.63
N GLU A 31 6.07 -13.81 1.18
CA GLU A 31 6.51 -12.71 2.05
C GLU A 31 5.31 -12.03 2.74
N ALA A 32 4.20 -11.83 2.03
CA ALA A 32 2.95 -11.32 2.62
C ALA A 32 2.48 -12.20 3.78
N ARG A 33 2.40 -13.52 3.57
CA ARG A 33 1.97 -14.48 4.59
C ARG A 33 2.94 -14.54 5.77
N LYS A 34 4.25 -14.54 5.50
CA LYS A 34 5.29 -14.49 6.54
C LYS A 34 5.17 -13.24 7.42
N ALA A 35 4.76 -12.12 6.84
CA ALA A 35 4.49 -10.88 7.57
C ALA A 35 3.12 -10.85 8.28
N GLY A 36 2.32 -11.91 8.19
CA GLY A 36 1.03 -12.05 8.86
C GLY A 36 -0.18 -11.53 8.07
N PHE A 37 -0.03 -11.29 6.77
CA PHE A 37 -1.17 -10.99 5.88
C PHE A 37 -1.79 -12.30 5.40
N THR A 38 -2.63 -12.91 6.25
CA THR A 38 -3.17 -14.26 6.04
C THR A 38 -4.65 -14.27 5.62
N ASP A 39 -5.42 -13.20 5.87
CA ASP A 39 -6.80 -13.08 5.38
C ASP A 39 -6.77 -12.62 3.91
N CYS A 40 -6.59 -13.58 3.01
CA CYS A 40 -6.49 -13.35 1.57
C CYS A 40 -7.82 -13.64 0.87
N ARG A 41 -8.30 -12.67 0.09
CA ARG A 41 -9.51 -12.75 -0.72
C ARG A 41 -9.14 -12.57 -2.20
N PRO A 42 -9.25 -13.62 -3.03
CA PRO A 42 -9.05 -13.48 -4.46
C PRO A 42 -10.24 -12.75 -5.10
N ASP A 43 -9.94 -11.93 -6.10
CA ASP A 43 -10.85 -11.40 -7.10
C ASP A 43 -10.41 -11.94 -8.48
N THR A 44 -11.09 -11.53 -9.55
CA THR A 44 -10.87 -11.95 -10.94
C THR A 44 -9.46 -11.62 -11.46
N ILE A 45 -8.84 -10.53 -10.99
CA ILE A 45 -7.53 -10.04 -11.49
C ILE A 45 -6.48 -9.81 -10.40
N GLU A 46 -6.89 -9.80 -9.13
CA GLU A 46 -6.03 -9.51 -7.99
C GLU A 46 -6.37 -10.39 -6.79
N MET A 47 -5.46 -10.46 -5.82
CA MET A 47 -5.72 -11.05 -4.51
C MET A 47 -5.40 -10.00 -3.45
N ARG A 48 -6.37 -9.68 -2.60
CA ARG A 48 -6.16 -8.77 -1.47
C ARG A 48 -5.92 -9.57 -0.20
N CYS A 49 -4.76 -9.43 0.41
CA CYS A 49 -4.44 -10.00 1.73
C CYS A 49 -4.45 -8.93 2.81
N ARG A 50 -5.08 -9.20 3.96
CA ARG A 50 -5.26 -8.22 5.05
C ARG A 50 -4.55 -8.65 6.34
N LYS A 51 -4.22 -7.63 7.14
CA LYS A 51 -3.71 -7.76 8.51
C LYS A 51 -4.26 -6.61 9.36
N ALA A 52 -4.78 -6.92 10.54
CA ALA A 52 -5.20 -5.92 11.53
C ALA A 52 -4.12 -5.70 12.60
N GLY A 53 -4.24 -4.64 13.40
CA GLY A 53 -3.31 -4.39 14.51
C GLY A 53 -1.93 -3.90 14.06
N VAL A 54 -1.82 -3.32 12.87
CA VAL A 54 -0.54 -2.87 12.31
C VAL A 54 -0.13 -1.54 12.92
N MET A 55 1.12 -1.47 13.38
CA MET A 55 1.75 -0.23 13.82
C MET A 55 2.65 0.32 12.69
N PHE A 56 2.69 1.63 12.51
CA PHE A 56 3.58 2.30 11.57
C PHE A 56 4.09 3.61 12.15
N LEU A 57 5.42 3.80 12.18
CA LEU A 57 6.09 4.95 12.81
C LEU A 57 5.66 5.22 14.27
N GLY A 58 5.27 4.17 15.00
CA GLY A 58 4.78 4.27 16.38
C GLY A 58 3.28 4.57 16.52
N HIS A 59 2.55 4.73 15.41
CA HIS A 59 1.11 4.98 15.39
C HIS A 59 0.32 3.74 15.01
N GLY A 60 -0.92 3.65 15.49
CA GLY A 60 -1.82 2.54 15.25
C GLY A 60 -2.68 2.22 16.48
N PRO A 61 -3.41 1.10 16.49
CA PRO A 61 -3.41 0.06 15.47
C PRO A 61 -4.16 0.44 14.20
N PHE A 62 -3.61 0.11 13.03
CA PHE A 62 -4.27 0.23 11.73
C PHE A 62 -4.68 -1.13 11.19
N ASN A 63 -5.65 -1.11 10.27
CA ASN A 63 -5.80 -2.18 9.31
C ASN A 63 -4.84 -1.95 8.14
N ALA A 64 -4.35 -3.04 7.58
CA ALA A 64 -3.46 -3.03 6.44
C ALA A 64 -3.94 -4.03 5.37
N ALA A 65 -3.66 -3.70 4.11
CA ALA A 65 -3.90 -4.56 2.96
C ALA A 65 -2.72 -4.54 2.00
N LEU A 66 -2.47 -5.68 1.38
CA LEU A 66 -1.58 -5.87 0.24
C LEU A 66 -2.43 -6.36 -0.93
N ASP A 67 -2.30 -5.69 -2.08
CA ASP A 67 -2.98 -6.07 -3.31
C ASP A 67 -1.97 -6.75 -4.24
N LEU A 68 -2.14 -8.07 -4.38
CA LEU A 68 -1.27 -8.90 -5.20
C LEU A 68 -1.84 -9.02 -6.61
N VAL A 69 -0.96 -8.93 -7.60
CA VAL A 69 -1.33 -9.12 -9.00
C VAL A 69 -1.62 -10.60 -9.28
N GLY A 70 -2.74 -10.86 -9.95
CA GLY A 70 -3.24 -12.20 -10.24
C GLY A 70 -4.17 -12.71 -9.15
N SER A 71 -5.21 -13.45 -9.53
CA SER A 71 -6.18 -14.05 -8.60
C SER A 71 -5.55 -15.11 -7.68
N ASP A 72 -4.38 -15.63 -8.04
CA ASP A 72 -3.54 -16.53 -7.22
C ASP A 72 -2.44 -15.76 -6.44
N GLY A 73 -2.31 -14.45 -6.66
CA GLY A 73 -1.29 -13.60 -6.06
C GLY A 73 0.14 -13.84 -6.58
N ALA A 74 0.32 -14.59 -7.67
CA ALA A 74 1.63 -14.96 -8.19
C ALA A 74 2.46 -13.75 -8.65
N GLY A 75 1.80 -12.67 -9.07
CA GLY A 75 2.45 -11.45 -9.52
C GLY A 75 2.94 -10.52 -8.40
N GLY A 76 2.73 -10.90 -7.13
CA GLY A 76 3.19 -10.15 -5.96
C GLY A 76 2.57 -8.77 -5.81
N PHE A 77 3.02 -8.05 -4.79
CA PHE A 77 2.56 -6.71 -4.43
C PHE A 77 3.72 -5.71 -4.44
N ASP A 78 3.41 -4.45 -4.69
CA ASP A 78 4.32 -3.31 -4.73
C ASP A 78 3.72 -2.08 -4.05
N GLU A 79 2.86 -2.32 -3.06
CA GLU A 79 2.27 -1.32 -2.17
C GLU A 79 1.68 -2.00 -0.93
N ILE A 80 1.68 -1.26 0.19
CA ILE A 80 0.82 -1.55 1.35
C ILE A 80 -0.10 -0.36 1.61
N THR A 81 -1.39 -0.65 1.78
CA THR A 81 -2.41 0.34 2.16
C THR A 81 -2.76 0.19 3.64
N LEU A 82 -2.74 1.29 4.38
CA LEU A 82 -3.14 1.42 5.78
C LEU A 82 -4.41 2.26 5.90
N TRP A 83 -5.30 1.89 6.82
CA TRP A 83 -6.46 2.70 7.19
C TRP A 83 -6.88 2.42 8.64
N HIS A 84 -7.66 3.34 9.21
CA HIS A 84 -8.38 3.12 10.45
C HIS A 84 -9.88 3.06 10.16
N ASP A 85 -10.62 2.18 10.80
CA ASP A 85 -12.04 1.97 10.47
C ASP A 85 -12.95 3.11 10.94
N TRP A 86 -12.59 3.77 12.03
CA TRP A 86 -13.47 4.71 12.76
C TRP A 86 -12.92 6.13 12.90
N ASP A 87 -11.61 6.30 12.66
CA ASP A 87 -10.89 7.55 12.91
C ASP A 87 -10.00 7.86 11.71
N GLN A 88 -10.54 8.64 10.79
CA GLN A 88 -9.81 9.04 9.60
C GLN A 88 -8.65 10.00 9.89
N ASN A 89 -8.61 10.60 11.08
CA ASN A 89 -7.57 11.54 11.48
C ASN A 89 -6.37 10.83 12.11
N ALA A 90 -6.49 9.56 12.49
CA ALA A 90 -5.38 8.76 13.01
C ALA A 90 -4.16 8.73 12.07
N LEU A 91 -4.38 8.86 10.76
CA LEU A 91 -3.31 8.91 9.76
C LEU A 91 -2.54 10.25 9.75
N PHE A 92 -3.10 11.34 10.27
CA PHE A 92 -2.38 12.62 10.36
C PHE A 92 -1.22 12.56 11.37
N ALA A 93 -1.30 11.72 12.40
CA ALA A 93 -0.18 11.53 13.32
C ALA A 93 1.06 10.95 12.61
N ILE A 94 0.84 10.11 11.58
CA ILE A 94 1.90 9.62 10.69
C ILE A 94 2.47 10.78 9.86
N ALA A 95 1.62 11.61 9.26
CA ALA A 95 2.05 12.78 8.48
C ALA A 95 2.95 13.72 9.31
N THR A 96 2.53 14.07 10.52
CA THR A 96 3.33 14.88 11.45
C THR A 96 4.68 14.22 11.76
N THR A 97 4.71 12.90 11.94
CA THR A 97 5.95 12.15 12.21
C THR A 97 6.90 12.15 11.01
N LEU A 98 6.36 12.02 9.79
CA LEU A 98 7.15 12.11 8.55
C LEU A 98 7.79 13.49 8.41
N GLU A 99 7.03 14.56 8.61
CA GLU A 99 7.52 15.94 8.56
C GLU A 99 8.62 16.20 9.60
N GLN A 100 8.41 15.76 10.85
CA GLN A 100 9.41 15.83 11.91
C GLN A 100 10.70 15.06 11.58
N ARG A 101 10.58 13.96 10.82
CA ARG A 101 11.72 13.17 10.32
C ARG A 101 12.32 13.72 9.03
N GLY A 102 11.95 14.94 8.62
CA GLY A 102 12.54 15.64 7.48
C GLY A 102 12.10 15.14 6.11
N TRP A 103 10.93 14.49 6.03
CA TRP A 103 10.32 14.17 4.75
C TRP A 103 9.80 15.44 4.07
N LYS A 104 9.86 15.48 2.75
CA LYS A 104 9.31 16.53 1.90
C LYS A 104 7.91 16.13 1.46
N THR A 105 7.00 17.10 1.45
CA THR A 105 5.60 16.89 1.08
C THR A 105 5.28 17.64 -0.21
N CYS A 106 4.58 16.99 -1.13
CA CYS A 106 3.89 17.64 -2.24
C CYS A 106 2.41 17.25 -2.26
N TYR A 107 1.60 18.04 -2.94
CA TYR A 107 0.16 17.86 -3.04
C TYR A 107 -0.23 17.63 -4.49
N THR A 108 -1.01 16.59 -4.79
CA THR A 108 -1.40 16.25 -6.16
C THR A 108 -2.68 16.95 -6.63
N GLY A 109 -3.31 17.77 -5.78
CA GLY A 109 -4.64 18.33 -6.01
C GLY A 109 -4.66 19.82 -6.30
N GLU A 110 -5.58 20.23 -7.18
CA GLU A 110 -5.98 21.62 -7.43
C GLU A 110 -7.29 21.99 -6.70
N GLY A 111 -7.67 21.26 -5.64
CA GLY A 111 -8.64 21.74 -4.65
C GLY A 111 -10.09 21.26 -4.77
N SER A 112 -10.38 20.09 -5.38
CA SER A 112 -11.76 19.57 -5.22
C SER A 112 -11.98 18.05 -5.23
N LYS A 113 -11.12 17.19 -5.82
CA LYS A 113 -11.31 15.72 -5.77
C LYS A 113 -10.00 14.95 -5.92
N GLY A 114 -9.77 13.98 -5.04
CA GLY A 114 -8.66 13.03 -5.18
C GLY A 114 -7.29 13.55 -4.74
N ASP A 115 -7.26 14.68 -4.03
CA ASP A 115 -6.03 15.29 -3.51
C ASP A 115 -5.28 14.31 -2.60
N GLN A 116 -3.99 14.15 -2.85
CA GLN A 116 -3.10 13.33 -2.03
C GLN A 116 -1.93 14.19 -1.54
N ALA A 117 -1.50 13.94 -0.31
CA ALA A 117 -0.20 14.37 0.17
C ALA A 117 0.81 13.25 -0.10
N ILE A 118 1.83 13.53 -0.89
CA ILE A 118 2.94 12.61 -1.16
C ILE A 118 4.14 13.07 -0.36
N TYR A 119 4.64 12.17 0.49
CA TYR A 119 5.82 12.35 1.29
C TYR A 119 6.98 11.57 0.67
N THR A 120 8.09 12.24 0.42
CA THR A 120 9.34 11.65 -0.06
C THR A 120 10.52 12.05 0.82
N ARG A 121 11.55 11.22 0.87
CA ARG A 121 12.81 11.57 1.54
C ARG A 121 13.97 10.98 0.74
N HIS A 122 14.94 11.84 0.44
CA HIS A 122 16.12 11.42 -0.32
C HIS A 122 16.86 10.27 0.38
N GLY A 123 17.21 9.25 -0.39
CA GLY A 123 17.91 8.06 0.11
C GLY A 123 17.03 6.96 0.71
N LEU A 124 15.70 7.16 0.82
CA LEU A 124 14.79 6.10 1.24
C LEU A 124 14.22 5.34 0.05
N PRO A 125 14.04 4.01 0.15
CA PRO A 125 13.54 3.17 -0.93
C PRO A 125 12.01 3.22 -1.09
N VAL A 126 11.33 4.08 -0.32
CA VAL A 126 9.87 4.20 -0.30
C VAL A 126 9.45 5.66 -0.30
N ARG A 127 8.20 5.86 -0.71
CA ARG A 127 7.43 7.08 -0.52
C ARG A 127 6.13 6.75 0.19
N VAL A 128 5.51 7.76 0.77
CA VAL A 128 4.20 7.63 1.43
C VAL A 128 3.20 8.53 0.71
N SER A 129 2.01 8.02 0.40
CA SER A 129 0.90 8.81 -0.15
C SER A 129 -0.28 8.73 0.82
N MET A 130 -0.90 9.87 1.12
CA MET A 130 -2.07 9.92 2.00
C MET A 130 -3.23 10.62 1.29
N ASP A 131 -4.40 9.99 1.28
CA ASP A 131 -5.64 10.60 0.77
C ASP A 131 -6.01 11.83 1.63
N LEU A 132 -6.27 12.99 1.03
CA LEU A 132 -6.66 14.20 1.78
C LEU A 132 -8.17 14.39 1.84
N SER A 133 -8.90 13.86 0.87
CA SER A 133 -10.35 13.96 0.78
C SER A 133 -11.05 13.44 2.05
N TYR A 134 -12.09 14.15 2.48
CA TYR A 134 -12.95 13.77 3.61
C TYR A 134 -14.18 12.95 3.19
N PHE A 135 -14.43 12.80 1.88
CA PHE A 135 -15.63 12.15 1.35
C PHE A 135 -15.56 10.62 1.33
N GLY A 136 -14.41 10.03 1.63
CA GLY A 136 -14.21 8.58 1.70
C GLY A 136 -13.27 8.19 2.84
N LYS A 137 -13.10 6.89 3.10
CA LYS A 137 -12.13 6.43 4.09
C LYS A 137 -10.72 6.90 3.69
N ARG A 138 -10.12 7.75 4.52
CA ARG A 138 -8.72 8.14 4.37
C ARG A 138 -7.81 6.91 4.43
N ARG A 139 -6.94 6.78 3.42
CA ARG A 139 -5.94 5.72 3.34
C ARG A 139 -4.56 6.33 3.25
N LEU A 140 -3.59 5.59 3.77
CA LEU A 140 -2.18 5.87 3.62
C LEU A 140 -1.52 4.70 2.90
N ARG A 141 -0.82 4.98 1.81
CA ARG A 141 -0.11 4.01 0.99
C ARG A 141 1.39 4.17 1.21
N ILE A 142 2.09 3.08 1.45
CA ILE A 142 3.56 3.03 1.44
C ILE A 142 3.95 2.31 0.16
N ILE A 143 4.76 2.97 -0.65
CA ILE A 143 4.99 2.61 -2.05
C ILE A 143 6.50 2.58 -2.30
N PRO A 144 7.06 1.56 -2.97
CA PRO A 144 8.45 1.56 -3.37
C PRO A 144 8.76 2.75 -4.30
N ALA A 145 9.94 3.34 -4.16
CA ALA A 145 10.35 4.47 -5.00
C ALA A 145 10.40 4.13 -6.50
N TRP A 146 10.59 2.86 -6.86
CA TRP A 146 10.57 2.38 -8.25
C TRP A 146 9.15 2.19 -8.82
N ASN A 147 8.11 2.24 -8.00
CA ASN A 147 6.74 2.04 -8.47
C ASN A 147 6.25 3.31 -9.21
N LYS A 148 6.01 3.14 -10.52
CA LYS A 148 5.59 4.19 -11.46
C LYS A 148 4.07 4.29 -11.65
N ARG A 149 3.28 3.42 -11.00
CA ARG A 149 1.80 3.41 -11.14
C ARG A 149 1.17 4.58 -10.39
N GLU A 150 1.71 4.89 -9.23
CA GLU A 150 1.19 5.95 -8.38
C GLU A 150 1.87 7.29 -8.71
N PRO A 151 1.18 8.44 -8.57
CA PRO A 151 1.75 9.76 -8.88
C PRO A 151 3.03 10.05 -8.10
N LEU A 152 3.93 10.83 -8.69
CA LEU A 152 5.15 11.32 -8.04
C LEU A 152 5.06 12.83 -7.79
N CYS A 153 5.85 13.28 -6.82
CA CYS A 153 6.50 14.59 -6.93
C CYS A 153 7.73 14.40 -7.82
#